data_AF-A0AAJ2TSS4-F1
#
_entry.id   AF-A0AAJ2TSS4-F1
#
_cell.length_a   1.000
_cell.length_b   1.000
_cell.length_c   1.000
_cell.angle_alpha   90.00
_cell.angle_beta   90.00
_cell.angle_gamma   90.00
#
_symmetry.space_group_name_H-M   'P 1'
#
loop_
_entity.id
_entity.type
_entity.pdbx_description
1 polymer ?
#
loop_
_entity_poly.entity_id
_entity_poly.type
_entity_poly.pdbx_seq_one_letter_code
_entity_poly.pdbx_strand_id
1 'polypeptide(L)'
;MNYGFCLRVLLAGVPLLVAMPAVSARTAPGLVPDPVQAFILETVLADEVRAFHDGHPTYLVPASVSRTRTDAEVMADLRAEFNRFYQGQPKPRKEVAHMAILVSQTALLLPDRSACSTDQVRCHEAVMGVRTRDDEASLQVTLQAFQDAGLDLTTLGGPTS
;
A
#
# COMPACT_ATOMS: atom_id res chain seq x y z
N MET A 1 80.46 32.05 -13.35
CA MET A 1 80.02 31.70 -14.72
C MET A 1 78.96 30.62 -14.63
N ASN A 2 77.72 31.00 -14.98
CA ASN A 2 76.60 30.27 -15.64
C ASN A 2 76.38 28.78 -15.29
N TYR A 3 75.19 28.22 -15.04
CA TYR A 3 73.78 28.47 -15.41
C TYR A 3 72.91 27.85 -14.28
N GLY A 4 71.67 28.22 -13.95
CA GLY A 4 70.54 28.65 -14.77
C GLY A 4 69.32 27.75 -14.44
N PHE A 5 68.36 28.34 -13.71
CA PHE A 5 66.92 28.05 -13.59
C PHE A 5 66.31 26.88 -14.40
N CYS A 6 65.46 26.06 -13.74
CA CYS A 6 64.02 26.00 -14.05
C CYS A 6 63.30 24.85 -13.31
N LEU A 7 62.51 25.26 -12.31
CA LEU A 7 61.46 24.53 -11.63
C LEU A 7 60.40 24.06 -12.65
N ARG A 8 60.22 22.75 -12.83
CA ARG A 8 59.08 22.18 -13.59
C ARG A 8 58.04 21.61 -12.61
N VAL A 9 57.03 22.44 -12.39
CA VAL A 9 55.75 22.12 -11.76
C VAL A 9 55.10 20.96 -12.52
N LEU A 10 55.05 19.77 -11.90
CA LEU A 10 54.22 18.67 -12.38
C LEU A 10 52.79 18.92 -11.92
N LEU A 11 51.96 19.32 -12.90
CA LEU A 11 50.53 19.49 -12.82
C LEU A 11 49.86 18.24 -12.21
N ALA A 12 49.23 18.45 -11.06
CA ALA A 12 48.28 17.53 -10.46
C ALA A 12 47.04 17.41 -11.36
N GLY A 13 46.97 16.33 -12.14
CA GLY A 13 45.75 15.91 -12.82
C GLY A 13 44.88 15.12 -11.87
N VAL A 14 44.04 15.81 -11.08
CA VAL A 14 42.95 15.18 -10.32
C VAL A 14 41.78 14.98 -11.29
N PRO A 15 41.33 13.76 -11.58
CA PRO A 15 40.08 13.58 -12.29
C PRO A 15 38.95 14.00 -11.34
N LEU A 16 38.27 15.08 -11.70
CA LEU A 16 37.02 15.52 -11.09
C LEU A 16 35.99 14.40 -11.30
N LEU A 17 35.88 13.50 -10.33
CA LEU A 17 34.76 12.59 -10.18
C LEU A 17 33.53 13.45 -9.93
N VAL A 18 32.75 13.66 -10.97
CA VAL A 18 31.38 14.17 -10.88
C VAL A 18 30.61 13.15 -10.06
N ALA A 19 30.53 13.39 -8.76
CA ALA A 19 29.59 12.72 -7.88
C ALA A 19 28.19 13.12 -8.34
N MET A 20 27.62 12.35 -9.27
CA MET A 20 26.18 12.32 -9.42
C MET A 20 25.65 11.94 -8.03
N PRO A 21 24.77 12.75 -7.41
CA PRO A 21 24.08 12.26 -6.25
C PRO A 21 23.38 11.00 -6.71
N ALA A 22 23.79 9.86 -6.18
CA ALA A 22 22.96 8.68 -6.22
C ALA A 22 21.63 9.18 -5.66
N VAL A 23 20.64 9.31 -6.55
CA VAL A 23 19.25 9.40 -6.13
C VAL A 23 19.13 8.18 -5.26
N SER A 24 19.16 8.38 -3.94
CA SER A 24 18.85 7.32 -3.01
C SER A 24 17.49 6.88 -3.47
N ALA A 25 17.44 5.72 -4.14
CA ALA A 25 16.22 4.95 -4.20
C ALA A 25 15.89 4.77 -2.74
N ARG A 26 15.00 5.63 -2.22
CA ARG A 26 14.35 5.39 -0.95
C ARG A 26 13.75 4.02 -1.19
N THR A 27 14.36 2.99 -0.60
CA THR A 27 13.70 1.73 -0.33
C THR A 27 12.56 2.13 0.58
N ALA A 28 11.47 2.62 -0.02
CA ALA A 28 10.27 2.98 0.68
C ALA A 28 9.81 1.64 1.26
N PRO A 29 9.81 1.51 2.59
CA PRO A 29 9.83 0.20 3.26
C PRO A 29 8.50 -0.57 3.15
N GLY A 30 7.61 -0.15 2.25
CA GLY A 30 6.20 -0.48 2.30
C GLY A 30 5.47 0.31 3.38
N LEU A 31 4.17 0.07 3.49
CA LEU A 31 3.31 0.59 4.53
C LEU A 31 2.95 -0.53 5.49
N VAL A 32 3.13 -0.32 6.79
CA VAL A 32 2.58 -1.22 7.81
C VAL A 32 1.24 -0.65 8.26
N PRO A 33 0.11 -1.34 8.02
CA PRO A 33 -1.20 -0.88 8.50
C PRO A 33 -1.19 -0.77 10.02
N ASP A 34 -1.82 0.28 10.56
CA ASP A 34 -2.04 0.36 11.99
C ASP A 34 -3.02 -0.75 12.47
N PRO A 35 -3.06 -1.07 13.79
CA PRO A 35 -3.88 -2.18 14.28
C PRO A 35 -5.36 -2.07 13.92
N VAL A 36 -5.92 -0.86 13.85
CA VAL A 36 -7.33 -0.64 13.50
C VAL A 36 -7.53 -0.91 12.00
N GLN A 37 -6.62 -0.42 11.16
CA GLN A 37 -6.64 -0.72 9.71
C GLN A 37 -6.53 -2.23 9.45
N ALA A 38 -5.61 -2.91 10.14
CA ALA A 38 -5.45 -4.35 10.02
C ALA A 38 -6.71 -5.11 10.45
N PHE A 39 -7.35 -4.68 11.54
CA PHE A 39 -8.57 -5.31 12.04
C PHE A 39 -9.78 -5.09 11.12
N ILE A 40 -9.94 -3.88 10.57
CA ILE A 40 -10.97 -3.59 9.56
C ILE A 40 -10.74 -4.43 8.31
N LEU A 41 -9.49 -4.50 7.81
CA LEU A 41 -9.16 -5.32 6.66
C LEU A 41 -9.55 -6.79 6.91
N GLU A 42 -9.14 -7.37 8.03
CA GLU A 42 -9.50 -8.75 8.38
C GLU A 42 -11.01 -8.98 8.46
N THR A 43 -11.77 -8.00 8.94
CA THR A 43 -13.24 -8.05 8.97
C THR A 43 -13.81 -8.06 7.54
N VAL A 44 -13.32 -7.19 6.66
CA VAL A 44 -13.72 -7.15 5.24
C VAL A 44 -13.36 -8.46 4.52
N LEU A 45 -12.16 -9.00 4.75
CA LEU A 45 -11.74 -10.26 4.14
C LEU A 45 -12.62 -11.43 4.61
N ALA A 46 -13.00 -11.46 5.89
CA ALA A 46 -13.89 -12.48 6.43
C ALA A 46 -15.29 -12.41 5.79
N ASP A 47 -15.82 -11.20 5.59
CA ASP A 47 -17.11 -11.00 4.93
C ASP A 47 -17.05 -11.39 3.44
N GLU A 48 -15.96 -11.08 2.73
CA GLU A 48 -15.73 -11.48 1.33
C GLU A 48 -15.62 -13.01 1.18
N VAL A 49 -14.92 -13.69 2.09
CA VAL A 49 -14.80 -15.14 2.09
C VAL A 49 -16.15 -15.80 2.39
N ARG A 50 -16.93 -15.26 3.33
CA ARG A 50 -18.29 -15.73 3.61
C ARG A 50 -19.19 -15.56 2.39
N ALA A 51 -19.20 -14.37 1.78
CA ALA A 51 -19.96 -14.09 0.58
C ALA A 51 -19.58 -15.03 -0.57
N PHE A 52 -18.28 -15.29 -0.76
CA PHE A 52 -17.78 -16.25 -1.75
C PHE A 52 -18.35 -17.66 -1.52
N HIS A 53 -18.28 -18.15 -0.27
CA HIS A 53 -18.76 -19.46 0.12
C HIS A 53 -20.26 -19.63 -0.13
N ASP A 54 -21.04 -18.61 0.23
CA ASP A 54 -22.49 -18.56 0.04
C ASP A 54 -22.90 -18.36 -1.44
N GLY A 55 -21.92 -18.19 -2.34
CA GLY A 55 -22.14 -18.03 -3.77
C GLY A 55 -22.61 -16.63 -4.17
N HIS A 56 -22.45 -15.64 -3.30
CA HIS A 56 -22.74 -14.24 -3.57
C HIS A 56 -21.61 -13.57 -4.38
N PRO A 57 -21.90 -12.48 -5.10
CA PRO A 57 -20.87 -11.68 -5.74
C PRO A 57 -19.89 -11.10 -4.72
N THR A 58 -18.60 -11.14 -5.06
CA THR A 58 -17.49 -10.67 -4.24
C THR A 58 -16.72 -9.56 -4.95
N TYR A 59 -16.20 -8.59 -4.22
CA TYR A 59 -15.36 -7.55 -4.80
C TYR A 59 -13.90 -8.02 -4.91
N LEU A 60 -13.41 -8.75 -3.91
CA LEU A 60 -12.00 -9.11 -3.81
C LEU A 60 -11.68 -10.48 -4.39
N VAL A 61 -12.57 -11.46 -4.25
CA VAL A 61 -12.36 -12.82 -4.77
C VAL A 61 -12.64 -12.85 -6.28
N PRO A 62 -11.66 -13.15 -7.14
CA PRO A 62 -11.88 -13.21 -8.58
C PRO A 62 -12.87 -14.31 -8.99
N ALA A 63 -13.68 -14.05 -10.01
CA ALA A 63 -14.66 -15.03 -10.53
C ALA A 63 -14.03 -16.33 -11.06
N SER A 64 -12.72 -16.33 -11.34
CA SER A 64 -11.96 -17.53 -11.77
C SER A 64 -11.62 -18.49 -10.63
N VAL A 65 -11.75 -18.07 -9.37
CA VAL A 65 -11.46 -18.91 -8.21
C VAL A 65 -12.52 -20.02 -8.10
N SER A 66 -12.06 -21.27 -7.96
CA SER A 66 -12.95 -22.42 -7.83
C SER A 66 -13.77 -22.36 -6.53
N ARG A 67 -15.08 -22.61 -6.61
CA ARG A 67 -15.96 -22.76 -5.45
C ARG A 67 -15.69 -23.99 -4.60
N THR A 68 -14.84 -24.91 -5.06
CA THR A 68 -14.43 -26.09 -4.28
C THR A 68 -13.32 -25.77 -3.27
N ARG A 69 -12.77 -24.55 -3.32
CA ARG A 69 -11.74 -24.12 -2.40
C ARG A 69 -12.31 -23.90 -1.00
N THR A 70 -11.47 -24.12 0.00
CA THR A 70 -11.82 -23.86 1.39
C THR A 70 -11.68 -22.37 1.72
N ASP A 71 -12.47 -21.90 2.70
CA ASP A 71 -12.43 -20.54 3.21
C ASP A 71 -11.01 -20.12 3.65
N ALA A 72 -10.26 -21.06 4.25
CA ALA A 72 -8.89 -20.83 4.70
C ALA A 72 -7.92 -20.55 3.52
N GLU A 73 -8.07 -21.27 2.41
CA GLU A 73 -7.25 -21.03 1.22
C GLU A 73 -7.57 -19.67 0.58
N VAL A 74 -8.86 -19.33 0.47
CA VAL A 74 -9.29 -18.02 -0.07
C VAL A 74 -8.78 -16.88 0.81
N MET A 75 -8.95 -16.98 2.12
CA MET A 75 -8.42 -16.02 3.08
C MET A 75 -6.90 -15.85 2.98
N ALA A 76 -6.16 -16.97 2.87
CA ALA A 76 -4.70 -16.93 2.75
C ALA A 76 -4.23 -16.20 1.49
N ASP A 77 -4.88 -16.43 0.35
CA ASP A 77 -4.54 -15.76 -0.90
C ASP A 77 -4.85 -14.26 -0.87
N LEU A 78 -5.99 -13.87 -0.31
CA LEU A 78 -6.34 -12.46 -0.13
C LEU A 78 -5.32 -11.77 0.78
N ARG A 79 -4.99 -12.34 1.93
CA ARG A 79 -3.94 -11.80 2.82
C ARG A 79 -2.60 -11.67 2.09
N ALA A 80 -2.22 -12.66 1.30
CA ALA A 80 -0.99 -12.62 0.53
C ALA A 80 -1.00 -11.48 -0.50
N GLU A 81 -2.13 -11.20 -1.15
CA GLU A 81 -2.28 -10.06 -2.07
C GLU A 81 -2.10 -8.71 -1.36
N PHE A 82 -2.79 -8.49 -0.23
CA PHE A 82 -2.63 -7.26 0.54
C PHE A 82 -1.21 -7.11 1.10
N ASN A 83 -0.58 -8.20 1.56
CA ASN A 83 0.81 -8.15 2.01
C ASN A 83 1.76 -7.72 0.89
N ARG A 84 1.58 -8.23 -0.34
CA ARG A 84 2.39 -7.78 -1.49
C ARG A 84 2.16 -6.30 -1.79
N PHE A 85 0.91 -5.85 -1.76
CA PHE A 85 0.56 -4.44 -1.94
C PHE A 85 1.26 -3.57 -0.89
N TYR A 86 1.10 -3.89 0.40
CA TYR A 86 1.69 -3.15 1.50
C TYR A 86 3.21 -3.20 1.54
N GLN A 87 3.85 -4.22 0.97
CA GLN A 87 5.31 -4.26 0.76
C GLN A 87 5.80 -3.37 -0.39
N GLY A 88 4.91 -2.66 -1.08
CA GLY A 88 5.26 -1.81 -2.23
C GLY A 88 5.58 -2.61 -3.50
N GLN A 89 5.10 -3.85 -3.62
CA GLN A 89 5.30 -4.60 -4.86
C GLN A 89 4.55 -3.92 -6.02
N PRO A 90 5.18 -3.82 -7.21
CA PRO A 90 4.61 -3.09 -8.33
C PRO A 90 3.38 -3.80 -8.91
N LYS A 91 2.53 -3.04 -9.60
CA LYS A 91 1.33 -3.50 -10.32
C LYS A 91 0.37 -4.32 -9.46
N PRO A 92 -0.08 -3.81 -8.30
CA PRO A 92 -1.13 -4.47 -7.53
C PRO A 92 -2.42 -4.56 -8.34
N ARG A 93 -3.25 -5.55 -8.03
CA ARG A 93 -4.62 -5.59 -8.55
C ARG A 93 -5.36 -4.31 -8.16
N LYS A 94 -6.19 -3.80 -9.08
CA LYS A 94 -6.99 -2.58 -8.86
C LYS A 94 -7.89 -2.72 -7.64
N GLU A 95 -8.51 -3.89 -7.44
CA GLU A 95 -9.44 -4.14 -6.32
C GLU A 95 -8.71 -4.12 -4.98
N VAL A 96 -7.49 -4.66 -4.92
CA VAL A 96 -6.65 -4.68 -3.71
C VAL A 96 -6.24 -3.25 -3.33
N ALA A 97 -5.72 -2.48 -4.28
CA ALA A 97 -5.33 -1.10 -4.04
C ALA A 97 -6.53 -0.22 -3.63
N HIS A 98 -7.67 -0.38 -4.31
CA HIS A 98 -8.89 0.35 -3.98
C HIS A 98 -9.40 -0.01 -2.58
N MET A 99 -9.44 -1.29 -2.23
CA MET A 99 -9.89 -1.71 -0.91
C MET A 99 -8.95 -1.26 0.20
N ALA A 100 -7.64 -1.28 -0.02
CA ALA A 100 -6.68 -0.75 0.94
C ALA A 100 -6.92 0.74 1.23
N ILE A 101 -7.22 1.54 0.20
CA ILE A 101 -7.61 2.94 0.37
C ILE A 101 -8.89 3.07 1.19
N LEU A 102 -9.94 2.28 0.86
CA LEU A 102 -11.20 2.30 1.60
C LEU A 102 -11.01 1.93 3.08
N VAL A 103 -10.19 0.92 3.38
CA VAL A 103 -9.85 0.52 4.75
C VAL A 103 -9.14 1.65 5.49
N SER A 104 -8.14 2.29 4.88
CA SER A 104 -7.40 3.39 5.51
C SER A 104 -8.28 4.62 5.73
N GLN A 105 -9.12 5.00 4.77
CA GLN A 105 -10.09 6.09 4.94
C GLN A 105 -11.10 5.76 6.04
N THR A 106 -11.60 4.53 6.07
CA THR A 106 -12.55 4.08 7.11
C THR A 106 -11.92 4.17 8.50
N ALA A 107 -10.68 3.71 8.64
CA ALA A 107 -9.93 3.81 9.90
C ALA A 107 -9.70 5.26 10.34
N LEU A 108 -9.45 6.17 9.39
CA LEU A 108 -9.24 7.59 9.65
C LEU A 108 -10.53 8.28 10.11
N LEU A 109 -11.67 7.91 9.54
CA LEU A 109 -12.97 8.52 9.79
C LEU A 109 -13.78 7.83 10.89
N LEU A 110 -13.28 6.74 11.46
CA LEU A 110 -13.92 5.97 12.52
C LEU A 110 -14.06 6.83 13.80
N PRO A 111 -15.29 7.13 14.25
CA PRO A 111 -15.50 7.97 15.43
C PRO A 111 -14.99 7.31 16.72
N ASP A 112 -15.22 5.99 16.84
CA ASP A 112 -14.73 5.16 17.94
C ASP A 112 -13.77 4.10 17.39
N ARG A 113 -12.47 4.45 17.33
CA ARG A 113 -11.43 3.50 16.91
C ARG A 113 -11.32 2.27 17.82
N SER A 114 -11.80 2.35 19.06
CA SER A 114 -11.77 1.22 20.00
C SER A 114 -12.81 0.14 19.66
N ALA A 115 -13.85 0.48 18.88
CA ALA A 115 -14.81 -0.48 18.35
C ALA A 115 -14.14 -1.56 17.48
N CYS A 116 -13.00 -1.24 16.86
CA CYS A 116 -12.20 -2.14 16.02
C CYS A 116 -10.91 -2.59 16.71
N SER A 117 -10.97 -2.90 18.01
CA SER A 117 -9.81 -3.37 18.79
C SER A 117 -9.79 -4.88 19.03
N THR A 118 -10.95 -5.50 19.28
CA THR A 118 -11.03 -6.94 19.61
C THR A 118 -12.31 -7.65 19.15
N ASP A 119 -13.34 -6.93 18.74
CA ASP A 119 -14.67 -7.48 18.43
C ASP A 119 -15.03 -7.20 16.97
N GLN A 120 -15.12 -8.27 16.17
CA GLN A 120 -15.44 -8.16 14.74
C GLN A 120 -16.87 -7.68 14.48
N VAL A 121 -17.84 -8.09 15.30
CA VAL A 121 -19.24 -7.68 15.12
C VAL A 121 -19.36 -6.19 15.40
N ARG A 122 -18.79 -5.74 16.53
CA ARG A 122 -18.78 -4.31 16.87
C ARG A 122 -17.99 -3.48 15.87
N CYS A 123 -16.88 -3.99 15.36
CA CYS A 123 -16.12 -3.30 14.32
C CYS A 123 -16.92 -3.18 13.02
N HIS A 124 -17.56 -4.26 12.57
CA HIS A 124 -18.42 -4.25 11.39
C HIS A 124 -19.53 -3.20 11.53
N GLU A 125 -20.25 -3.18 12.65
CA GLU A 125 -21.29 -2.17 12.93
C GLU A 125 -20.75 -0.74 12.88
N ALA A 126 -19.56 -0.50 13.47
CA ALA A 126 -18.93 0.82 13.46
C ALA A 126 -18.51 1.25 12.05
N VAL A 127 -17.94 0.33 11.26
CA VAL A 127 -17.53 0.57 9.87
C VAL A 127 -18.73 0.90 8.98
N MET A 128 -19.87 0.21 9.15
CA MET A 128 -21.10 0.47 8.39
C MET A 128 -21.66 1.89 8.60
N GLY A 129 -21.30 2.55 9.70
CA GLY A 129 -21.66 3.95 9.97
C GLY A 129 -20.76 4.99 9.29
N VAL A 130 -19.59 4.59 8.76
CA VAL A 130 -18.61 5.51 8.17
C VAL A 130 -18.95 5.83 6.72
N ARG A 131 -18.88 7.11 6.35
CA ARG A 131 -19.07 7.58 4.97
C ARG A 131 -17.77 8.10 4.40
N THR A 132 -17.12 7.31 3.56
CA THR A 132 -15.85 7.69 2.89
C THR A 132 -16.07 8.48 1.59
N ARG A 133 -17.23 8.33 0.95
CA ARG A 133 -17.52 8.85 -0.40
C ARG A 133 -17.38 10.36 -0.54
N ASP A 134 -17.75 11.10 0.51
CA ASP A 134 -17.86 12.56 0.45
C ASP A 134 -16.65 13.26 1.12
N ASP A 135 -15.66 12.50 1.59
CA ASP A 135 -14.51 13.04 2.32
C ASP A 135 -13.23 13.01 1.46
N GLU A 136 -13.11 14.00 0.59
CA GLU A 136 -11.95 14.16 -0.30
C GLU A 136 -10.64 14.37 0.47
N ALA A 137 -10.71 15.03 1.63
CA ALA A 137 -9.53 15.26 2.48
C ALA A 137 -8.95 13.93 2.99
N SER A 138 -9.80 13.00 3.45
CA SER A 138 -9.39 11.67 3.87
C SER A 138 -8.75 10.87 2.73
N LEU A 139 -9.26 11.02 1.50
CA LEU A 139 -8.70 10.37 0.33
C LEU A 139 -7.30 10.93 0.02
N GLN A 140 -7.15 12.25 -0.01
CA GLN A 140 -5.85 12.89 -0.27
C GLN A 140 -4.81 12.51 0.78
N VAL A 141 -5.18 12.50 2.06
CA VAL A 141 -4.31 12.06 3.17
C VAL A 141 -3.87 10.61 2.97
N THR A 142 -4.81 9.72 2.61
CA THR A 142 -4.53 8.30 2.39
C THR A 142 -3.59 8.08 1.20
N LEU A 143 -3.89 8.72 0.07
CA LEU A 143 -3.07 8.61 -1.15
C LEU A 143 -1.66 9.15 -0.91
N GLN A 144 -1.52 10.26 -0.19
CA GLN A 144 -0.22 10.82 0.17
C GLN A 144 0.58 9.84 1.04
N ALA A 145 -0.04 9.28 2.09
CA ALA A 145 0.61 8.30 2.95
C ALA A 145 1.07 7.05 2.16
N PHE A 146 0.26 6.58 1.21
CA PHE A 146 0.59 5.44 0.36
C PHE A 146 1.74 5.77 -0.60
N GLN A 147 1.76 6.95 -1.21
CA GLN A 147 2.85 7.41 -2.08
C GLN A 147 4.16 7.60 -1.31
N ASP A 148 4.11 8.18 -0.10
CA ASP A 148 5.27 8.36 0.77
C ASP A 148 5.86 7.02 1.23
N ALA A 149 5.00 6.00 1.40
CA ALA A 149 5.38 4.62 1.65
C ALA A 149 5.82 3.86 0.38
N GLY A 150 5.80 4.49 -0.79
CA GLY A 150 6.22 3.94 -2.07
C GLY A 150 5.29 2.87 -2.64
N LEU A 151 4.01 2.89 -2.26
CA LEU A 151 3.02 1.97 -2.82
C LEU A 151 2.69 2.39 -4.27
N ASP A 152 2.58 1.39 -5.15
CA ASP A 152 2.21 1.62 -6.56
C ASP A 152 0.69 1.79 -6.68
N LEU A 153 0.27 3.03 -6.98
CA LEU A 153 -1.15 3.39 -7.16
C LEU A 153 -1.54 3.55 -8.64
N THR A 154 -0.62 3.26 -9.57
CA THR A 154 -0.85 3.50 -11.01
C THR A 154 -2.00 2.67 -11.58
N THR A 155 -2.34 1.54 -10.95
CA THR A 155 -3.45 0.68 -11.35
C THR A 155 -4.83 1.30 -11.12
N LEU A 156 -4.91 2.37 -10.32
CA LEU A 156 -6.14 3.13 -10.09
C LEU A 156 -6.43 4.16 -11.19
N GLY A 157 -5.40 4.60 -11.93
CA GLY A 157 -5.50 5.63 -12.97
C GLY A 157 -5.87 5.13 -14.36
N GLY A 158 -6.18 3.84 -14.53
CA GLY A 158 -6.64 3.29 -15.81
C GLY A 158 -8.07 3.73 -16.16
N PRO A 159 -8.41 3.87 -17.44
CA PRO A 159 -9.77 4.19 -17.85
C PRO A 159 -10.75 3.18 -17.25
N THR A 160 -11.89 3.66 -16.74
CA THR A 160 -13.03 2.83 -16.39
C THR A 160 -13.58 2.23 -17.68
N SER A 161 -13.18 0.99 -17.98
CA SER A 161 -13.84 0.14 -18.98
C SER A 161 -15.17 -0.36 -18.46
#